data_AF-A0A2R6R3M2-F1
#
_entry.id   AF-A0A2R6R3M2-F1
#
_cell.length_a   1.000
_cell.length_b   1.000
_cell.length_c   1.000
_cell.angle_alpha   90.00
_cell.angle_beta   90.00
_cell.angle_gamma   90.00
#
_symmetry.space_group_name_H-M   'P 1'
#
loop_
_entity.id
_entity.type
_entity.pdbx_description
1 polymer ?
#
loop_
_entity_poly.entity_id
_entity_poly.type
_entity_poly.pdbx_seq_one_letter_code
_entity_poly.pdbx_strand_id
1 'polypeptide(L)'
;MGKQSTASIPFQKRWPLMIQLLFSLSTAIVFFIRDSLVSSCASSRHYDADADADNQIRVADQVANPLSFMKSKLILLVSHELSLSGGPLLLMELAFLLRGIGAEVVRVTLQKPTELDEAQGECFGRITIEAMAFQLPVLGTAAGGTMEIVVNGMIGSLHPAGKEGVTPLSENIVKFTTHVEQKLTMEKKGYKRVKEMFLEPHMSHRIASVLKEFLRKSNSNT
;
A
#
# COMPACT_ATOMS: atom_id res chain seq x y z
N MET A 1 18.83 -43.89 64.71
CA MET A 1 17.93 -44.02 63.54
C MET A 1 18.04 -42.79 62.66
N GLY A 2 18.03 -42.97 61.33
CA GLY A 2 17.63 -41.95 60.34
C GLY A 2 18.65 -40.89 59.94
N LYS A 3 19.52 -41.21 58.97
CA LYS A 3 20.38 -40.24 58.25
C LYS A 3 19.51 -39.33 57.37
N GLN A 4 19.73 -38.01 57.43
CA GLN A 4 19.25 -37.06 56.43
C GLN A 4 20.03 -37.24 55.13
N SER A 5 19.33 -37.37 54.00
CA SER A 5 19.93 -37.43 52.67
C SER A 5 19.59 -36.16 51.91
N THR A 6 20.47 -35.17 51.97
CA THR A 6 20.47 -34.00 51.08
C THR A 6 20.90 -34.43 49.69
N ALA A 7 19.93 -34.58 48.77
CA ALA A 7 20.20 -34.86 47.37
C ALA A 7 20.69 -33.59 46.65
N SER A 8 22.00 -33.45 46.49
CA SER A 8 22.61 -32.44 45.62
C SER A 8 22.52 -32.89 44.16
N ILE A 9 21.76 -32.15 43.34
CA ILE A 9 21.64 -32.42 41.90
C ILE A 9 22.90 -31.91 41.17
N PRO A 10 23.56 -32.72 40.31
CA PRO A 10 24.81 -32.36 39.65
C PRO A 10 24.66 -31.20 38.66
N PHE A 11 25.65 -30.31 38.68
CA PHE A 11 25.72 -29.02 37.96
C PHE A 11 25.58 -29.12 36.43
N GLN A 12 25.90 -30.25 35.82
CA GLN A 12 25.89 -30.44 34.36
C GLN A 12 24.50 -30.55 33.71
N LYS A 13 23.42 -30.80 34.47
CA LYS A 13 22.05 -30.91 33.93
C LYS A 13 21.20 -29.63 34.09
N ARG A 14 21.76 -28.57 34.69
CA ARG A 14 21.04 -27.31 34.94
C ARG A 14 20.99 -26.39 33.71
N TRP A 15 21.95 -26.51 32.80
CA TRP A 15 22.05 -25.62 31.64
C TRP A 15 20.88 -25.73 30.65
N PRO A 16 20.41 -26.93 30.23
CA PRO A 16 19.27 -27.02 29.32
C PRO A 16 17.96 -26.54 29.96
N LEU A 17 17.76 -26.76 31.26
CA LEU A 17 16.61 -26.27 32.02
C LEU A 17 16.60 -24.73 32.13
N MET A 18 17.78 -24.11 32.30
CA MET A 18 17.89 -22.66 32.31
C MET A 18 17.64 -22.05 30.92
N ILE A 19 18.12 -22.69 29.85
CA ILE A 19 17.86 -22.24 28.47
C ILE A 19 16.36 -22.33 28.14
N GLN A 20 15.68 -23.41 28.54
CA GLN A 20 14.24 -23.58 28.34
C GLN A 20 13.42 -22.54 29.12
N LEU A 21 13.84 -22.17 30.33
CA LEU A 21 13.23 -21.09 31.11
C LEU A 21 13.44 -19.71 30.46
N LEU A 22 14.63 -19.45 29.92
CA LEU A 22 14.95 -18.20 29.22
C LEU A 22 14.13 -18.03 27.94
N PHE A 23 13.94 -19.10 27.15
CA PHE A 23 13.07 -19.06 25.97
C PHE A 23 11.60 -18.84 26.33
N SER A 24 11.10 -19.49 27.39
CA SER A 24 9.74 -19.28 27.88
C SER A 24 9.52 -17.84 28.38
N LEU A 25 10.47 -17.29 29.14
CA LEU A 25 10.39 -15.92 29.65
C LEU A 25 10.48 -14.88 28.52
N SER A 26 11.32 -15.12 27.51
CA SER A 26 11.40 -14.27 26.31
C SER A 26 10.08 -14.22 25.54
N THR A 27 9.37 -15.35 25.41
CA THR A 27 8.06 -15.35 24.73
C THR A 27 6.99 -14.59 25.50
N ALA A 28 7.00 -14.67 26.84
CA ALA A 28 6.07 -13.92 27.68
C ALA A 28 6.31 -12.40 27.59
N ILE A 29 7.57 -11.95 27.58
CA ILE A 29 7.93 -10.53 27.44
C ILE A 29 7.43 -9.96 26.10
N VAL A 30 7.54 -10.71 25.00
CA VAL A 30 7.03 -10.27 23.68
C VAL A 30 5.51 -10.12 23.69
N PHE A 31 4.77 -11.02 24.36
CA PHE A 31 3.32 -10.88 24.52
C PHE A 31 2.94 -9.66 25.36
N PHE A 32 3.63 -9.39 26.47
CA PHE A 32 3.38 -8.22 27.31
C PHE A 32 3.76 -6.90 26.63
N ILE A 33 4.82 -6.86 25.82
CA ILE A 33 5.19 -5.67 25.03
C ILE A 33 4.14 -5.41 23.94
N ARG A 34 3.64 -6.45 23.27
CA ARG A 34 2.57 -6.31 22.26
C ARG A 34 1.28 -5.77 22.87
N ASP A 35 0.92 -6.23 24.07
CA ASP A 35 -0.27 -5.77 24.79
C ASP A 35 -0.10 -4.33 25.32
N SER A 36 1.10 -3.98 25.80
CA SER A 36 1.43 -2.62 26.24
C SER A 36 1.46 -1.61 25.08
N LEU A 37 1.92 -2.00 23.89
CA LEU A 37 1.87 -1.15 22.69
C LEU A 37 0.45 -0.94 22.18
N VAL A 38 -0.40 -1.98 22.22
CA VAL A 38 -1.83 -1.84 21.89
C VAL A 38 -2.54 -0.94 22.90
N SER A 39 -2.23 -1.07 24.19
CA SER A 39 -2.79 -0.21 25.24
C SER A 39 -2.28 1.24 25.18
N SER A 40 -1.03 1.47 24.75
CA SER A 40 -0.46 2.82 24.65
C SER A 40 -0.94 3.61 23.43
N CYS A 41 -1.44 2.95 22.37
CA CYS A 41 -2.10 3.64 21.25
C CYS A 41 -3.57 4.00 21.54
N ALA A 42 -4.18 3.42 22.58
CA ALA A 42 -5.53 3.78 22.99
C ALA A 42 -5.59 5.07 23.83
N SER A 43 -4.46 5.53 24.40
CA SER A 43 -4.44 6.61 25.39
C SER A 43 -4.15 8.02 24.86
N SER A 44 -3.99 8.22 23.54
CA SER A 44 -3.68 9.55 22.95
C SER A 44 -4.87 10.20 22.21
N ARG A 45 -6.11 9.81 22.50
CA ARG A 45 -7.29 10.57 22.03
C ARG A 45 -7.96 11.30 23.20
N HIS A 46 -7.26 12.31 23.72
CA HIS A 46 -7.88 13.38 24.47
C HIS A 46 -8.34 14.43 23.45
N TYR A 47 -9.61 14.35 23.04
CA TYR A 47 -10.34 15.51 22.55
C TYR A 47 -11.27 15.92 23.68
N ASP A 48 -11.17 17.18 24.09
CA ASP A 48 -11.94 17.77 25.18
C ASP A 48 -13.44 17.55 24.95
N ALA A 49 -14.09 16.91 25.93
CA ALA A 49 -15.52 16.83 26.01
C ALA A 49 -16.01 18.10 26.70
N ASP A 50 -16.44 19.08 25.90
CA ASP A 50 -17.35 20.10 26.38
C ASP A 50 -18.78 19.56 26.22
N ALA A 51 -19.49 19.51 27.32
CA ALA A 51 -20.85 19.02 27.40
C ALA A 51 -21.79 20.13 26.94
N ASP A 52 -22.46 19.95 25.80
CA ASP A 52 -23.79 20.52 25.65
C ASP A 52 -24.73 19.54 24.96
N ALA A 53 -25.92 19.51 25.53
CA ALA A 53 -26.95 18.53 25.28
C ALA A 53 -27.67 18.79 23.96
N ASP A 54 -28.31 17.72 23.48
CA ASP A 54 -29.50 17.80 22.62
C ASP A 54 -29.29 18.32 21.19
N ASN A 55 -28.85 17.42 20.31
CA ASN A 55 -29.51 17.33 19.01
C ASN A 55 -29.32 15.95 18.37
N GLN A 56 -30.40 15.18 18.30
CA GLN A 56 -30.51 14.01 17.44
C GLN A 56 -30.45 14.47 15.97
N ILE A 57 -29.26 14.55 15.39
CA ILE A 57 -29.10 14.68 13.94
C ILE A 57 -28.63 13.33 13.41
N ARG A 58 -29.56 12.64 12.76
CA ARG A 58 -29.36 11.44 11.95
C ARG A 58 -28.40 11.79 10.80
N VAL A 59 -27.09 11.63 11.03
CA VAL A 59 -26.08 11.64 9.96
C VAL A 59 -25.40 10.28 9.92
N ALA A 60 -26.14 9.30 9.42
CA ALA A 60 -25.54 8.14 8.78
C ALA A 60 -25.87 8.26 7.29
N ASP A 61 -25.21 9.21 6.63
CA ASP A 61 -25.09 9.16 5.18
C ASP A 61 -24.20 7.95 4.89
N GLN A 62 -24.81 6.79 4.67
CA GLN A 62 -24.12 5.66 4.10
C GLN A 62 -23.70 6.10 2.71
N VAL A 63 -22.46 6.54 2.56
CA VAL A 63 -21.82 6.65 1.25
C VAL A 63 -21.84 5.23 0.68
N ALA A 64 -22.84 4.94 -0.13
CA ALA A 64 -23.05 3.63 -0.69
C ALA A 64 -21.77 3.21 -1.41
N ASN A 65 -21.20 2.07 -1.03
CA ASN A 65 -19.99 1.58 -1.66
C ASN A 65 -20.24 1.55 -3.19
N PRO A 66 -19.45 2.28 -4.00
CA PRO A 66 -19.74 2.48 -5.42
C PRO A 66 -19.70 1.17 -6.20
N LEU A 67 -19.10 0.11 -5.65
CA LEU A 67 -19.03 -1.24 -6.22
C LEU A 67 -20.15 -2.19 -5.74
N SER A 68 -21.07 -1.74 -4.88
CA SER A 68 -22.17 -2.55 -4.33
C SER A 68 -23.00 -3.31 -5.39
N PHE A 69 -23.09 -2.77 -6.61
CA PHE A 69 -23.77 -3.39 -7.75
C PHE A 69 -23.09 -4.68 -8.28
N MET A 70 -21.86 -4.98 -7.85
CA MET A 70 -21.10 -6.17 -8.23
C MET A 70 -21.38 -7.39 -7.33
N LYS A 71 -22.20 -7.23 -6.29
CA LYS A 71 -22.59 -8.32 -5.39
C LYS A 71 -23.18 -9.49 -6.20
N SER A 72 -22.74 -10.71 -5.89
CA SER A 72 -23.17 -11.96 -6.53
C SER A 72 -22.83 -12.11 -8.02
N LYS A 73 -21.90 -11.31 -8.57
CA LYS A 73 -21.40 -11.49 -9.95
C LYS A 73 -20.11 -12.30 -9.98
N LEU A 74 -19.96 -13.17 -10.98
CA LEU A 74 -18.71 -13.86 -11.30
C LEU A 74 -17.81 -12.96 -12.16
N ILE A 75 -16.55 -12.81 -11.76
CA ILE A 75 -15.57 -11.92 -12.38
C ILE A 75 -14.28 -12.72 -12.60
N LEU A 76 -13.85 -12.83 -13.86
CA LEU A 76 -12.53 -13.36 -14.21
C LEU A 76 -11.54 -12.21 -14.38
N LEU A 77 -10.52 -12.17 -13.53
CA LEU A 77 -9.38 -11.26 -13.65
C LEU A 77 -8.21 -12.00 -14.30
N VAL A 78 -7.83 -11.57 -15.50
CA VAL A 78 -6.64 -12.08 -16.18
C VAL A 78 -5.54 -11.04 -16.07
N SER A 79 -4.39 -11.44 -15.52
CA SER A 79 -3.20 -10.61 -15.41
C SER A 79 -2.00 -11.31 -16.02
N HIS A 80 -0.97 -10.55 -16.39
CA HIS A 80 0.26 -11.08 -16.94
C HIS A 80 1.46 -10.70 -16.03
N GLU A 81 2.41 -11.61 -15.82
CA GLU A 81 3.60 -11.47 -14.93
C GLU A 81 4.76 -10.74 -15.64
N LEU A 82 4.52 -9.54 -16.17
CA LEU A 82 5.61 -8.71 -16.74
C LEU A 82 6.36 -7.98 -15.62
N SER A 83 7.10 -8.74 -14.81
CA SER A 83 7.70 -8.33 -13.54
C SER A 83 6.72 -8.22 -12.39
N LEU A 84 7.25 -8.50 -11.20
CA LEU A 84 6.74 -8.12 -9.87
C LEU A 84 6.55 -6.58 -9.71
N SER A 85 6.18 -5.86 -10.76
CA SER A 85 5.79 -4.46 -10.74
C SER A 85 4.29 -4.37 -10.44
N GLY A 86 3.81 -3.31 -9.78
CA GLY A 86 2.54 -3.31 -9.03
C GLY A 86 1.20 -3.64 -9.75
N GLY A 87 1.16 -3.95 -11.05
CA GLY A 87 -0.06 -4.33 -11.78
C GLY A 87 -0.77 -5.58 -11.23
N PRO A 88 -0.06 -6.72 -11.03
CA PRO A 88 -0.61 -7.89 -10.37
C PRO A 88 -1.03 -7.61 -8.92
N LEU A 89 -0.38 -6.69 -8.20
CA LEU A 89 -0.79 -6.31 -6.84
C LEU A 89 -2.09 -5.51 -6.83
N LEU A 90 -2.28 -4.58 -7.77
CA LEU A 90 -3.54 -3.83 -7.89
C LEU A 90 -4.72 -4.71 -8.26
N LEU A 91 -4.53 -5.66 -9.18
CA LEU A 91 -5.58 -6.65 -9.48
C LEU A 91 -5.83 -7.58 -8.30
N MET A 92 -4.86 -7.74 -7.39
CA MET A 92 -5.04 -8.53 -6.17
C MET A 92 -5.90 -7.74 -5.19
N GLU A 93 -5.55 -6.48 -4.97
CA GLU A 93 -6.26 -5.54 -4.12
C GLU A 93 -7.71 -5.34 -4.60
N LEU A 94 -7.90 -5.16 -5.91
CA LEU A 94 -9.23 -5.13 -6.52
C LEU A 94 -9.99 -6.44 -6.32
N ALA A 95 -9.34 -7.60 -6.50
CA ALA A 95 -9.98 -8.90 -6.23
C ALA A 95 -10.43 -9.02 -4.77
N PHE A 96 -9.62 -8.54 -3.82
CA PHE A 96 -9.99 -8.51 -2.40
C PHE A 96 -11.18 -7.59 -2.12
N LEU A 97 -11.19 -6.39 -2.69
CA LEU A 97 -12.32 -5.45 -2.56
C LEU A 97 -13.61 -6.04 -3.14
N LEU A 98 -13.53 -6.66 -4.31
CA LEU A 98 -14.66 -7.32 -4.97
C LEU A 98 -15.17 -8.53 -4.18
N ARG A 99 -14.28 -9.35 -3.61
CA ARG A 99 -14.68 -10.45 -2.71
C ARG A 99 -15.31 -9.91 -1.42
N GLY A 100 -14.78 -8.81 -0.87
CA GLY A 100 -15.31 -8.16 0.34
C GLY A 100 -16.75 -7.67 0.21
N ILE A 101 -17.20 -7.35 -1.00
CA ILE A 101 -18.60 -6.98 -1.30
C ILE A 101 -19.47 -8.17 -1.75
N GLY A 102 -18.94 -9.39 -1.73
CA GLY A 102 -19.66 -10.61 -2.09
C GLY A 102 -19.70 -10.93 -3.59
N ALA A 103 -18.73 -10.45 -4.38
CA ALA A 103 -18.53 -10.91 -5.76
C ALA A 103 -17.68 -12.20 -5.78
N GLU A 104 -17.93 -13.08 -6.74
CA GLU A 104 -17.12 -14.26 -6.98
C GLU A 104 -15.99 -13.89 -7.95
N VAL A 105 -14.74 -14.01 -7.52
CA VAL A 105 -13.58 -13.56 -8.31
C VAL A 105 -12.60 -14.70 -8.56
N VAL A 106 -12.41 -15.03 -9.84
CA VAL A 106 -11.39 -15.97 -10.33
C VAL A 106 -10.23 -15.17 -10.89
N ARG A 107 -8.99 -15.49 -10.52
CA ARG A 107 -7.79 -14.80 -10.99
C ARG A 107 -6.86 -15.76 -11.72
N VAL A 108 -6.38 -15.36 -12.89
CA VAL A 108 -5.40 -16.11 -13.70
C VAL A 108 -4.19 -15.22 -13.99
N THR A 109 -2.99 -15.73 -13.71
CA THR A 109 -1.71 -15.07 -14.02
C THR A 109 -1.00 -15.79 -15.16
N LEU A 110 -0.80 -15.11 -16.28
CA LEU A 110 -0.05 -15.62 -17.42
C LEU A 110 1.42 -15.20 -17.28
N GLN A 111 2.34 -16.15 -17.34
CA GLN A 111 3.78 -15.88 -17.33
C GLN A 111 4.32 -15.87 -18.75
N LYS A 112 5.08 -14.83 -19.12
CA LYS A 112 5.90 -14.80 -20.36
C LYS A 112 7.36 -14.90 -19.92
N PRO A 113 8.14 -15.82 -20.51
CA PRO A 113 9.58 -15.84 -20.31
C PRO A 113 10.16 -14.51 -20.81
N THR A 114 10.88 -13.81 -19.92
CA THR A 114 11.38 -12.46 -20.17
C THR A 114 12.64 -12.54 -21.03
N GLU A 115 12.58 -12.04 -22.26
CA GLU A 115 13.77 -11.70 -23.03
C GLU A 115 14.36 -10.40 -22.46
N LEU A 116 15.67 -10.42 -22.17
CA LEU A 116 16.41 -9.27 -21.63
C LEU A 116 16.48 -8.15 -22.67
N ASP A 117 15.94 -6.97 -22.33
CA ASP A 117 16.52 -5.61 -22.55
C ASP A 117 15.48 -4.49 -22.62
N GLU A 118 14.18 -4.80 -22.66
CA GLU A 118 13.19 -3.74 -22.52
C GLU A 118 13.15 -3.28 -21.06
N ALA A 119 13.52 -2.02 -20.82
CA ALA A 119 13.37 -1.40 -19.51
C ALA A 119 11.90 -1.37 -19.11
N GLN A 120 11.48 -2.40 -18.38
CA GLN A 120 10.12 -2.53 -17.88
C GLN A 120 9.89 -1.47 -16.81
N GLY A 121 9.18 -0.40 -17.20
CA GLY A 121 8.73 0.62 -16.26
C GLY A 121 7.70 0.07 -15.26
N GLU A 122 7.54 0.75 -14.12
CA GLU A 122 6.48 0.41 -13.18
C GLU A 122 5.10 0.57 -13.83
N CYS A 123 4.20 -0.42 -13.75
CA CYS A 123 2.93 -0.31 -14.50
C CYS A 123 1.97 0.78 -13.99
N PHE A 124 2.05 1.16 -12.71
CA PHE A 124 1.10 2.11 -12.13
C PHE A 124 1.74 3.26 -11.36
N GLY A 125 2.96 3.10 -10.84
CA GLY A 125 3.60 4.14 -10.04
C GLY A 125 3.00 4.44 -8.69
N ARG A 126 2.68 3.39 -7.91
CA ARG A 126 2.26 3.54 -6.50
C ARG A 126 3.29 4.31 -5.69
N ILE A 127 4.56 3.93 -5.79
CA ILE A 127 5.66 4.59 -5.07
C ILE A 127 5.79 6.05 -5.51
N THR A 128 5.62 6.31 -6.81
CA THR A 128 5.57 7.67 -7.36
C THR A 128 4.44 8.50 -6.74
N ILE A 129 3.22 7.97 -6.67
CA ILE A 129 2.07 8.65 -6.04
C ILE A 129 2.30 8.85 -4.54
N GLU A 130 2.83 7.85 -3.83
CA GLU A 130 3.16 7.92 -2.40
C GLU A 130 4.21 9.01 -2.14
N ALA A 131 5.31 9.04 -2.90
CA ALA A 131 6.32 10.08 -2.79
C ALA A 131 5.73 11.48 -3.00
N MET A 132 4.87 11.67 -4.01
CA MET A 132 4.18 12.93 -4.26
C MET A 132 3.19 13.28 -3.12
N ALA A 133 2.54 12.29 -2.52
CA ALA A 133 1.67 12.48 -1.36
C ALA A 133 2.45 12.96 -0.12
N PHE A 134 3.71 12.54 0.02
CA PHE A 134 4.65 13.02 1.03
C PHE A 134 5.35 14.33 0.64
N GLN A 135 4.93 15.00 -0.45
CA GLN A 135 5.57 16.22 -0.96
C GLN A 135 7.06 16.03 -1.25
N LEU A 136 7.45 14.84 -1.69
CA LEU A 136 8.81 14.57 -2.13
C LEU A 136 8.93 14.79 -3.64
N PRO A 137 10.09 15.27 -4.13
CA PRO A 137 10.26 15.53 -5.53
C PRO A 137 10.55 14.21 -6.25
N VAL A 138 9.86 13.94 -7.34
CA VAL A 138 10.02 12.67 -8.06
C VAL A 138 11.03 12.80 -9.19
N LEU A 139 12.03 11.93 -9.16
CA LEU A 139 12.91 11.62 -10.29
C LEU A 139 12.53 10.24 -10.81
N GLY A 140 11.87 10.21 -11.96
CA GLY A 140 11.30 8.99 -12.52
C GLY A 140 12.03 8.54 -13.78
N THR A 141 12.08 7.23 -14.01
CA THR A 141 12.42 6.72 -15.34
C THR A 141 11.22 6.96 -16.27
N ALA A 142 11.49 7.38 -17.50
CA ALA A 142 10.49 7.59 -18.54
C ALA A 142 10.00 6.25 -19.12
N ALA A 143 9.35 5.45 -18.28
CA ALA A 143 8.76 4.18 -18.67
C ALA A 143 7.52 3.87 -17.80
N GLY A 144 6.55 3.14 -18.38
CA GLY A 144 5.36 2.67 -17.67
C GLY A 144 4.49 3.78 -17.08
N GLY A 145 3.80 3.45 -15.99
CA GLY A 145 2.90 4.32 -15.25
C GLY A 145 3.56 5.56 -14.64
N THR A 146 4.89 5.60 -14.46
CA THR A 146 5.58 6.84 -14.07
C THR A 146 5.34 7.95 -15.09
N MET A 147 5.30 7.64 -16.40
CA MET A 147 5.02 8.61 -17.44
C MET A 147 3.56 9.09 -17.45
N GLU A 148 2.64 8.27 -16.96
CA GLU A 148 1.22 8.63 -16.83
C GLU A 148 0.99 9.57 -15.64
N ILE A 149 1.80 9.43 -14.58
CA ILE A 149 1.68 10.23 -13.36
C ILE A 149 2.47 11.53 -13.46
N VAL A 150 3.73 11.47 -13.86
CA VAL A 150 4.70 12.57 -13.79
C VAL A 150 4.73 13.35 -15.10
N VAL A 151 4.44 14.65 -15.00
CA VAL A 151 4.62 15.60 -16.09
C VAL A 151 6.02 16.21 -15.97
N ASN A 152 6.89 15.86 -16.91
CA ASN A 152 8.31 16.24 -16.93
C ASN A 152 8.49 17.77 -16.80
N GLY A 153 9.33 18.20 -15.87
CA GLY A 153 9.63 19.60 -15.58
C GLY A 153 8.55 20.36 -14.80
N MET A 154 7.36 19.78 -14.59
CA MET A 154 6.25 20.45 -13.89
C MET A 154 6.03 19.90 -12.47
N ILE A 155 6.00 18.59 -12.31
CA ILE A 155 5.73 17.89 -11.03
C ILE A 155 6.79 16.85 -10.67
N GLY A 156 7.75 16.64 -11.56
CA GLY A 156 8.90 15.75 -11.40
C GLY A 156 9.82 15.89 -12.61
N SER A 157 10.96 15.23 -12.58
CA SER A 157 11.84 15.10 -13.74
C SER A 157 11.88 13.65 -14.21
N LEU A 158 11.80 13.45 -15.52
CA LEU A 158 11.91 12.14 -16.14
C LEU A 158 13.27 11.99 -16.84
N HIS A 159 13.85 10.79 -16.77
CA HIS A 159 15.06 10.42 -17.50
C HIS A 159 14.87 9.12 -18.29
N PRO A 160 15.58 8.91 -19.42
CA PRO A 160 15.54 7.64 -20.15
C PRO A 160 15.92 6.45 -19.28
N ALA A 161 15.50 5.25 -19.66
CA ALA A 161 15.94 4.04 -19.00
C ALA A 161 17.33 3.58 -19.49
N GLY A 162 17.95 2.66 -18.75
CA GLY A 162 19.26 2.09 -19.13
C GLY A 162 20.42 3.08 -18.97
N LYS A 163 21.53 2.80 -19.65
CA LYS A 163 22.80 3.56 -19.49
C LYS A 163 22.67 5.02 -19.90
N GLU A 164 21.81 5.32 -20.88
CA GLU A 164 21.55 6.67 -21.37
C GLU A 164 20.86 7.55 -20.32
N GLY A 165 20.19 6.94 -19.34
CA GLY A 165 19.49 7.62 -18.25
C GLY A 165 20.39 8.16 -17.14
N VAL A 166 21.62 7.66 -17.02
CA VAL A 166 22.49 7.93 -15.86
C VAL A 166 22.89 9.41 -15.79
N THR A 167 23.36 9.95 -16.91
CA THR A 167 23.75 11.36 -17.02
C THR A 167 22.58 12.31 -16.70
N PRO A 168 21.41 12.23 -17.38
CA PRO A 168 20.30 13.12 -17.08
C PRO A 168 19.72 12.92 -15.67
N LEU A 169 19.79 11.72 -15.09
CA LEU A 169 19.41 11.51 -13.69
C LEU A 169 20.33 12.33 -12.75
N SER A 170 21.65 12.27 -12.97
CA SER A 170 22.62 13.02 -12.15
C SER A 170 22.41 14.53 -12.24
N GLU A 171 22.15 15.07 -13.44
CA GLU A 171 21.85 16.48 -13.67
C GLU A 171 20.57 16.91 -12.94
N ASN A 172 19.54 16.06 -12.97
CA ASN A 172 18.29 16.32 -12.27
C ASN A 172 18.46 16.31 -10.74
N ILE A 173 19.29 15.42 -10.18
CA ILE A 173 19.64 15.42 -8.76
C ILE A 173 20.31 16.76 -8.40
N VAL A 174 21.32 17.17 -9.16
CA VAL A 174 22.01 18.46 -8.96
C VAL A 174 21.01 19.61 -9.03
N LYS A 175 20.10 19.61 -10.02
CA LYS A 175 19.05 20.64 -10.16
C LYS A 175 18.17 20.74 -8.92
N PHE A 176 17.71 19.62 -8.36
CA PHE A 176 16.88 19.62 -7.15
C PHE A 176 17.64 20.03 -5.88
N THR A 177 18.95 19.82 -5.82
CA THR A 177 19.79 20.30 -4.71
C THR A 177 20.14 21.78 -4.81
N THR A 178 20.26 22.32 -6.02
CA THR A 178 20.69 23.70 -6.28
C THR A 178 19.52 24.69 -6.39
N HIS A 179 18.37 24.26 -6.92
CA HIS A 179 17.20 25.12 -7.17
C HIS A 179 16.03 24.76 -6.25
N VAL A 180 16.18 25.09 -4.96
CA VAL A 180 15.24 24.69 -3.90
C VAL A 180 13.82 25.24 -4.14
N GLU A 181 13.66 26.49 -4.54
CA GLU A 181 12.34 27.08 -4.81
C GLU A 181 11.57 26.37 -5.93
N GLN A 182 12.28 25.96 -6.99
CA GLN A 182 11.69 25.20 -8.09
C GLN A 182 11.25 23.82 -7.60
N LYS A 183 12.10 23.14 -6.82
CA LYS A 183 11.78 21.85 -6.20
C LYS A 183 10.53 21.94 -5.31
N LEU A 184 10.48 22.90 -4.38
CA LEU A 184 9.32 23.11 -3.50
C LEU A 184 8.03 23.38 -4.27
N THR A 185 8.14 24.12 -5.38
CA THR A 185 7.00 24.38 -6.28
C THR A 185 6.52 23.10 -6.94
N MET A 186 7.43 22.25 -7.41
CA MET A 186 7.11 20.95 -8.02
C MET A 186 6.44 20.01 -7.01
N GLU A 187 6.96 19.93 -5.78
CA GLU A 187 6.40 19.12 -4.69
C GLU A 187 4.95 19.50 -4.37
N LYS A 188 4.69 20.81 -4.21
CA LYS A 188 3.33 21.34 -3.96
C LYS A 188 2.38 20.99 -5.10
N LYS A 189 2.83 21.12 -6.35
CA LYS A 189 2.02 20.75 -7.54
C LYS A 189 1.77 19.24 -7.60
N GLY A 190 2.78 18.44 -7.29
CA GLY A 190 2.66 16.98 -7.24
C GLY A 190 1.64 16.54 -6.20
N TYR A 191 1.74 17.05 -4.98
CA TYR A 191 0.78 16.80 -3.91
C TYR A 191 -0.65 17.20 -4.29
N LYS A 192 -0.82 18.37 -4.93
CA LYS A 192 -2.12 18.83 -5.41
C LYS A 192 -2.72 17.85 -6.43
N ARG A 193 -1.93 17.41 -7.41
CA ARG A 193 -2.36 16.41 -8.42
C ARG A 193 -2.80 15.09 -7.76
N VAL A 194 -2.08 14.64 -6.72
CA VAL A 194 -2.47 13.43 -5.96
C VAL A 194 -3.86 13.55 -5.37
N LYS A 195 -4.15 14.67 -4.69
CA LYS A 195 -5.48 14.92 -4.12
C LYS A 195 -6.59 14.97 -5.17
N GLU A 196 -6.29 15.51 -6.34
CA GLU A 196 -7.27 15.71 -7.40
C GLU A 196 -7.56 14.44 -8.20
N MET A 197 -6.61 13.49 -8.30
CA MET A 197 -6.70 12.40 -9.27
C MET A 197 -6.55 11.00 -8.70
N PHE A 198 -5.80 10.82 -7.60
CA PHE A 198 -5.29 9.50 -7.19
C PHE A 198 -5.80 9.02 -5.83
N LEU A 199 -6.70 9.77 -5.19
CA LEU A 199 -7.38 9.32 -3.97
C LEU A 199 -8.34 8.16 -4.25
N GLU A 200 -8.58 7.34 -3.23
CA GLU A 200 -9.50 6.19 -3.28
C GLU A 200 -10.85 6.50 -3.93
N PRO A 201 -11.57 7.59 -3.56
CA PRO A 201 -12.90 7.87 -4.13
C PRO A 201 -12.86 8.08 -5.65
N HIS A 202 -11.79 8.69 -6.17
CA HIS A 202 -11.61 8.91 -7.61
C HIS A 202 -11.41 7.59 -8.33
N MET A 203 -10.56 6.72 -7.77
CA MET A 203 -10.26 5.41 -8.34
C MET A 203 -11.47 4.49 -8.31
N SER A 204 -12.18 4.42 -7.18
CA SER A 204 -13.40 3.63 -7.06
C SER A 204 -14.49 4.09 -8.02
N HIS A 205 -14.65 5.41 -8.19
CA HIS A 205 -15.62 5.97 -9.13
C HIS A 205 -15.28 5.62 -10.59
N ARG A 206 -14.01 5.75 -10.99
CA ARG A 206 -13.55 5.43 -12.35
C ARG A 206 -13.78 3.95 -12.68
N ILE A 207 -13.39 3.05 -11.78
CA ILE A 207 -13.61 1.60 -11.95
C ILE A 207 -15.11 1.30 -12.02
N ALA A 208 -15.91 1.85 -11.11
CA ALA A 208 -17.35 1.64 -11.10
C ALA A 208 -18.03 2.14 -12.40
N SER A 209 -17.57 3.27 -12.94
CA SER A 209 -18.09 3.82 -14.20
C SER A 209 -17.89 2.87 -15.37
N VAL A 210 -16.67 2.34 -15.54
CA VAL A 210 -16.34 1.38 -16.61
C VAL A 210 -17.15 0.10 -16.47
N LEU A 211 -17.26 -0.44 -15.25
CA LEU A 211 -18.04 -1.65 -14.99
C LEU A 211 -19.54 -1.45 -15.26
N LYS A 212 -20.10 -0.30 -14.89
CA LYS A 212 -21.50 0.05 -15.20
C LYS A 212 -21.74 0.17 -16.70
N GLU A 213 -20.81 0.78 -17.43
CA GLU A 213 -20.92 0.89 -18.90
C GLU A 213 -20.92 -0.49 -19.55
N PHE A 214 -20.04 -1.39 -19.11
CA PHE A 214 -19.96 -2.76 -19.61
C PHE A 214 -21.27 -3.52 -19.36
N LEU A 215 -21.80 -3.46 -18.14
CA LEU A 215 -23.07 -4.11 -17.80
C LEU A 215 -24.24 -3.57 -18.64
N ARG A 216 -24.28 -2.26 -18.89
CA ARG A 216 -25.31 -1.66 -19.75
C ARG A 216 -25.24 -2.20 -21.18
N LYS A 217 -24.03 -2.26 -21.77
CA LYS A 217 -23.80 -2.79 -23.12
C LYS A 217 -24.13 -4.27 -23.24
N SER A 218 -23.82 -5.05 -22.20
CA SER A 218 -24.18 -6.47 -22.17
C SER A 218 -25.69 -6.68 -22.18
N ASN A 219 -26.44 -5.89 -21.40
CA ASN A 219 -27.89 -6.03 -21.31
C ASN A 219 -28.62 -5.51 -22.55
N SER A 220 -28.04 -4.57 -23.31
CA SER A 220 -28.64 -4.04 -24.56
C SER A 220 -28.41 -4.93 -25.79
N ASN A 221 -27.53 -5.93 -25.69
CA ASN A 221 -27.20 -6.87 -26.77
C ASN A 221 -27.91 -8.24 -26.60
N THR A 222 -28.87 -8.32 -25.68
CA THR A 222 -29.84 -9.41 -25.48
C THR A 222 -31.23 -8.89 -25.74
#